data_AF-A0A2I1IFM8-F1
#
_entry.id   AF-A0A2I1IFM8-F1
#
_cell.length_a   1.000
_cell.length_b   1.000
_cell.length_c   1.000
_cell.angle_alpha   90.00
_cell.angle_beta   90.00
_cell.angle_gamma   90.00
#
_symmetry.space_group_name_H-M   'P 1'
#
loop_
_entity.id
_entity.type
_entity.pdbx_description
1 polymer ?
#
loop_
_entity_poly.entity_id
_entity_poly.type
_entity_poly.pdbx_seq_one_letter_code
_entity_poly.pdbx_strand_id
1 'polypeptide(L)'
;MNQSDPDRERLTLTMTALDDGLKRITQKYKDAVRFFYEDPETFGAGHFVFYPQNDTRSRFAIEEQYTGTDWSDDERLPTSWTWTAEREVPQPDGRYVWGVERNGEARAEDFWQVLVEAENWARRTQNRTAQTAQFGIGHRRGNEPPAPRL
;
A
#
# COMPACT_ATOMS: atom_id res chain seq x y z
N MET A 1 16.95 17.55 18.96
CA MET A 1 17.37 16.81 20.16
C MET A 1 17.87 15.48 19.65
N ASN A 2 19.09 15.06 19.98
CA ASN A 2 19.58 13.74 19.54
C ASN A 2 18.79 12.64 20.26
N GLN A 3 18.43 11.59 19.54
CA GLN A 3 17.79 10.40 20.12
C GLN A 3 18.71 9.81 21.19
N SER A 4 18.19 9.53 22.38
CA SER A 4 18.97 8.85 23.43
C SER A 4 19.21 7.40 23.04
N ASP A 5 20.28 6.76 23.53
CA ASP A 5 20.57 5.34 23.20
C ASP A 5 19.38 4.39 23.48
N PRO A 6 18.65 4.51 24.60
CA PRO A 6 17.43 3.71 24.84
C PRO A 6 16.28 3.99 23.88
N ASP A 7 16.14 5.23 23.41
CA ASP A 7 15.12 5.58 22.41
C ASP A 7 15.51 5.02 21.04
N ARG A 8 16.80 5.10 20.68
CA ARG A 8 17.34 4.55 19.43
C ARG A 8 17.16 3.03 19.37
N GLU A 9 17.45 2.32 20.45
CA GLU A 9 17.22 0.86 20.52
C GLU A 9 15.74 0.52 20.32
N ARG A 10 14.84 1.24 21.02
CA ARG A 10 13.40 1.04 20.87
C ARG A 10 12.93 1.27 19.44
N LEU A 11 13.31 2.39 18.82
CA LEU A 11 12.92 2.70 17.45
C LEU A 11 13.48 1.69 16.45
N THR A 12 14.69 1.18 16.68
CA THR A 12 15.30 0.12 15.85
C THR A 12 14.46 -1.17 15.92
N LEU A 13 14.05 -1.57 17.13
CA LEU A 13 13.19 -2.73 17.33
C LEU A 13 11.83 -2.54 16.68
N THR A 14 11.24 -1.35 16.78
CA THR A 14 9.97 -1.01 16.14
C THR A 14 10.07 -1.09 14.61
N MET A 15 11.10 -0.48 14.00
CA MET A 15 11.30 -0.51 12.55
C MET A 15 11.49 -1.95 12.06
N THR A 16 12.29 -2.75 12.78
CA THR A 16 12.49 -4.18 12.48
C THR A 16 11.16 -4.95 12.55
N ALA A 17 10.36 -4.70 13.59
CA ALA A 17 9.07 -5.37 13.77
C ALA A 17 8.03 -4.95 12.71
N LEU A 18 8.03 -3.69 12.28
CA LEU A 18 7.21 -3.21 11.18
C LEU A 18 7.61 -3.93 9.88
N ASP A 19 8.90 -3.92 9.53
CA ASP A 19 9.43 -4.54 8.31
C ASP A 19 9.10 -6.05 8.25
N ASP A 20 9.36 -6.77 9.33
CA ASP A 20 8.99 -8.19 9.44
C ASP A 20 7.48 -8.42 9.33
N GLY A 21 6.68 -7.53 9.90
CA GLY A 21 5.22 -7.55 9.78
C GLY A 21 4.76 -7.40 8.33
N LEU A 22 5.31 -6.44 7.58
CA LEU A 22 5.00 -6.20 6.18
C LEU A 22 5.42 -7.39 5.30
N LYS A 23 6.59 -7.99 5.54
CA LYS A 23 7.03 -9.22 4.86
C LYS A 23 6.07 -10.38 5.12
N ARG A 24 5.60 -10.55 6.37
CA ARG A 24 4.63 -11.60 6.71
C ARG A 24 3.30 -11.40 6.00
N ILE A 25 2.80 -10.16 5.92
CA ILE A 25 1.59 -9.83 5.16
C ILE A 25 1.80 -10.16 3.67
N THR A 26 2.92 -9.75 3.10
CA THR A 26 3.28 -10.05 1.70
C THR A 26 3.24 -11.55 1.44
N GLN A 27 3.88 -12.35 2.31
CA GLN A 27 3.91 -13.80 2.16
C GLN A 27 2.53 -14.44 2.31
N LYS A 28 1.73 -13.97 3.27
CA LYS A 28 0.37 -14.46 3.52
C LYS A 28 -0.56 -14.20 2.34
N TYR A 29 -0.40 -13.06 1.66
CA TYR A 29 -1.24 -12.61 0.55
C TYR A 29 -0.50 -12.60 -0.80
N LYS A 30 0.53 -13.43 -0.97
CA LYS A 30 1.46 -13.42 -2.13
C LYS A 30 0.80 -13.52 -3.51
N ASP A 31 -0.34 -14.18 -3.59
CA ASP A 31 -1.10 -14.37 -4.83
C ASP A 31 -2.04 -13.18 -5.15
N ALA A 32 -2.21 -12.28 -4.18
CA ALA A 32 -3.11 -11.14 -4.27
C ALA A 32 -2.37 -9.80 -4.29
N VAL A 33 -1.25 -9.68 -3.59
CA VAL A 33 -0.49 -8.42 -3.46
C VAL A 33 0.99 -8.62 -3.73
N ARG A 34 1.64 -7.52 -4.11
CA ARG A 34 3.08 -7.36 -4.25
C ARG A 34 3.55 -6.18 -3.40
N PHE A 35 4.76 -6.27 -2.85
CA PHE A 35 5.32 -5.31 -1.91
C PHE A 35 6.64 -4.74 -2.44
N PHE A 36 6.85 -3.44 -2.23
CA PHE A 36 8.07 -2.73 -2.64
C PHE A 36 8.62 -1.86 -1.51
N TYR A 37 9.94 -1.88 -1.39
CA TYR A 37 10.71 -0.84 -0.71
C TYR A 37 10.92 0.26 -1.76
N GLU A 38 10.27 1.40 -1.55
CA GLU A 38 10.02 2.49 -2.51
C GLU A 38 8.91 2.20 -3.52
N ASP A 39 8.03 3.18 -3.70
CA ASP A 39 7.03 3.13 -4.75
C ASP A 39 7.71 3.08 -6.14
N PRO A 40 7.39 2.09 -7.00
CA PRO A 40 7.88 2.08 -8.37
C PRO A 40 7.37 3.25 -9.23
N GLU A 41 6.33 3.98 -8.81
CA GLU A 41 5.92 5.22 -9.47
C GLU A 41 6.91 6.36 -9.21
N THR A 42 7.23 7.14 -10.25
CA THR A 42 8.04 8.35 -10.11
C THR A 42 7.31 9.36 -9.23
N PHE A 43 7.97 9.85 -8.17
CA PHE A 43 7.32 10.64 -7.10
C PHE A 43 6.17 9.90 -6.42
N GLY A 44 6.32 8.58 -6.24
CA GLY A 44 5.26 7.74 -5.68
C GLY A 44 4.96 8.00 -4.20
N ALA A 45 4.03 7.23 -3.65
CA ALA A 45 3.30 7.61 -2.44
C ALA A 45 3.91 7.17 -1.11
N GLY A 46 5.02 6.44 -1.14
CA GLY A 46 5.76 6.17 0.08
C GLY A 46 6.95 5.23 -0.04
N HIS A 47 7.67 5.08 1.06
CA HIS A 47 8.81 4.18 1.20
C HIS A 47 8.44 2.69 1.30
N PHE A 48 7.22 2.35 1.72
CA PHE A 48 6.73 0.97 1.65
C PHE A 48 5.37 0.93 0.95
N VAL A 49 5.26 0.18 -0.13
CA VAL A 49 4.03 0.19 -0.94
C VAL A 49 3.56 -1.21 -1.30
N PHE A 50 2.29 -1.47 -1.06
CA PHE A 50 1.58 -2.61 -1.60
C PHE A 50 0.78 -2.23 -2.85
N TYR A 51 0.85 -3.08 -3.86
CA TYR A 51 -0.05 -3.09 -5.01
C TYR A 51 -0.76 -4.45 -5.12
N PRO A 52 -1.94 -4.54 -5.74
CA PRO A 52 -2.45 -5.80 -6.22
C PRO A 52 -1.47 -6.48 -7.20
N GLN A 53 -1.48 -7.81 -7.27
CA GLN A 53 -0.58 -8.55 -8.19
C GLN A 53 -0.81 -8.21 -9.67
N ASN A 54 -2.08 -8.10 -10.07
CA ASN A 54 -2.48 -7.98 -11.48
C ASN A 54 -3.11 -6.61 -11.81
N ASP A 55 -2.96 -5.63 -10.92
CA ASP A 55 -3.56 -4.31 -11.06
C ASP A 55 -2.67 -3.28 -10.35
N THR A 56 -2.41 -2.15 -11.00
CA THR A 56 -1.66 -1.03 -10.42
C THR A 56 -2.55 0.16 -10.08
N ARG A 57 -3.87 0.07 -10.28
CA ARG A 57 -4.81 1.18 -10.06
C ARG A 57 -5.25 1.35 -8.61
N SER A 58 -4.72 0.57 -7.69
CA SER A 58 -4.90 0.79 -6.26
C SER A 58 -3.62 0.46 -5.51
N ARG A 59 -3.37 1.18 -4.41
CA ARG A 59 -2.19 0.95 -3.58
C ARG A 59 -2.47 1.20 -2.11
N PHE A 60 -1.59 0.66 -1.26
CA PHE A 60 -1.45 1.04 0.14
C PHE A 60 -0.02 1.46 0.38
N ALA A 61 0.19 2.75 0.61
CA ALA A 61 1.51 3.35 0.80
C ALA A 61 1.73 3.71 2.27
N ILE A 62 2.95 3.53 2.74
CA ILE A 62 3.41 3.85 4.09
C ILE A 62 4.65 4.72 3.95
N GLU A 63 4.69 5.81 4.69
CA GLU A 63 5.75 6.79 4.67
C GLU A 63 6.29 7.04 6.08
N GLU A 64 7.61 7.02 6.20
CA GLU A 64 8.35 7.25 7.43
C GLU A 64 8.34 8.74 7.82
N GLN A 65 8.10 9.02 9.10
CA GLN A 65 8.13 10.38 9.64
C GLN A 65 9.23 10.53 10.67
N TYR A 66 10.04 11.57 10.52
CA TYR A 66 11.21 11.86 11.35
C TYR A 66 10.99 13.16 12.12
N THR A 67 10.18 13.13 13.18
CA THR A 67 9.92 14.32 14.00
C THR A 67 10.95 14.49 15.11
N GLY A 68 11.50 15.70 15.22
CA GLY A 68 12.43 16.07 16.30
C GLY A 68 13.86 15.57 16.12
N THR A 69 14.14 14.89 15.01
CA THR A 69 15.43 14.30 14.66
C THR A 69 16.37 15.29 14.00
N ASP A 70 17.68 15.04 14.11
CA ASP A 70 18.69 15.80 13.38
C ASP A 70 18.71 15.34 11.92
N TRP A 71 18.47 16.26 10.98
CA TRP A 71 18.45 15.97 9.55
C TRP A 71 19.83 15.63 8.98
N SER A 72 20.91 15.92 9.73
CA SER A 72 22.27 15.53 9.37
C SER A 72 22.66 14.12 9.81
N ASP A 73 21.83 13.45 10.62
CA ASP A 73 22.01 12.05 11.00
C ASP A 73 21.44 11.14 9.90
N ASP A 74 22.32 10.49 9.15
CA ASP A 74 21.95 9.53 8.11
C ASP A 74 21.45 8.19 8.69
N GLU A 75 21.67 7.93 9.97
CA GLU A 75 21.16 6.77 10.68
C GLU A 75 19.92 7.10 11.53
N ARG A 76 19.23 8.21 11.22
CA ARG A 76 17.99 8.62 11.89
C ARG A 76 16.92 7.55 11.74
N LEU A 77 16.19 7.31 12.83
CA LEU A 77 15.07 6.35 12.84
C LEU A 77 13.73 7.07 12.83
N PRO A 78 12.72 6.53 12.13
CA PRO A 78 11.38 7.10 12.11
C PRO A 78 10.74 7.05 13.50
N THR A 79 9.99 8.10 13.83
CA THR A 79 9.27 8.25 15.10
C THR A 79 7.76 8.04 14.94
N SER A 80 7.25 8.11 13.71
CA SER A 80 5.90 7.70 13.32
C SER A 80 5.87 7.26 11.86
N TRP A 81 4.73 6.71 11.43
CA TRP A 81 4.44 6.41 10.04
C TRP A 81 3.07 6.94 9.66
N THR A 82 2.99 7.58 8.51
CA THR A 82 1.73 7.86 7.84
C THR A 82 1.42 6.74 6.86
N TRP A 83 0.15 6.44 6.65
CA TRP A 83 -0.27 5.48 5.64
C TRP A 83 -1.48 5.99 4.86
N THR A 84 -1.56 5.60 3.59
CA THR A 84 -2.64 5.99 2.67
C THR A 84 -3.03 4.81 1.80
N ALA A 85 -4.32 4.48 1.80
CA ALA A 85 -4.95 3.59 0.84
C ALA A 85 -5.56 4.43 -0.30
N GLU A 86 -5.15 4.15 -1.54
CA GLU A 86 -5.55 4.93 -2.71
C GLU A 86 -6.09 4.05 -3.83
N ARG A 87 -6.92 4.65 -4.69
CA ARG A 87 -7.35 4.08 -5.97
C ARG A 87 -7.41 5.16 -7.04
N GLU A 88 -7.07 4.81 -8.27
CA GLU A 88 -7.29 5.68 -9.42
C GLU A 88 -8.79 5.87 -9.67
N VAL A 89 -9.21 7.12 -9.74
CA VAL A 89 -10.58 7.53 -10.05
C VAL A 89 -10.58 8.25 -11.41
N PRO A 90 -11.48 7.88 -12.34
CA PRO A 90 -11.61 8.58 -13.61
C PRO A 90 -12.19 9.98 -13.39
N GLN A 91 -11.63 10.97 -14.08
CA GLN A 91 -12.16 12.32 -14.18
C GLN A 91 -13.02 12.50 -15.43
N PRO A 92 -13.92 13.51 -15.47
CA PRO A 92 -14.75 13.82 -16.64
C PRO A 92 -13.96 14.11 -17.92
N ASP A 93 -12.69 14.52 -17.79
CA ASP A 93 -11.79 14.79 -18.92
C ASP A 93 -11.06 13.53 -19.44
N GLY A 94 -11.38 12.35 -18.89
CA GLY A 94 -10.79 11.06 -19.28
C GLY A 94 -9.46 10.73 -18.59
N ARG A 95 -8.91 11.62 -17.76
CA ARG A 95 -7.71 11.33 -16.96
C ARG A 95 -8.05 10.48 -15.73
N TYR A 96 -7.05 9.76 -15.23
CA TYR A 96 -7.13 9.08 -13.94
C TYR A 96 -6.30 9.84 -12.92
N VAL A 97 -6.83 9.99 -11.71
CA VAL A 97 -6.10 10.58 -10.58
C VAL A 97 -6.20 9.67 -9.37
N TRP A 98 -5.14 9.66 -8.56
CA TRP A 98 -5.15 8.98 -7.26
C TRP A 98 -6.16 9.65 -6.33
N GLY A 99 -7.16 8.88 -5.90
CA GLY A 99 -8.11 9.26 -4.87
C GLY A 99 -7.80 8.51 -3.57
N VAL A 100 -7.76 9.25 -2.46
CA VAL A 100 -7.58 8.67 -1.12
C VAL A 100 -8.87 8.01 -0.68
N GLU A 101 -8.82 6.69 -0.47
CA GLU A 101 -9.92 5.93 0.14
C GLU A 101 -9.87 6.03 1.66
N ARG A 102 -8.66 5.98 2.23
CA ARG A 102 -8.44 6.08 3.67
C ARG A 102 -6.99 6.44 3.98
N ASN A 103 -6.74 7.10 5.09
CA ASN A 103 -5.40 7.40 5.58
C ASN A 103 -5.35 7.39 7.11
N GLY A 104 -4.14 7.49 7.65
CA GLY A 104 -3.90 7.64 9.07
C GLY A 104 -2.43 7.81 9.38
N GLU A 105 -2.14 7.98 10.67
CA GLU A 105 -0.80 8.06 11.23
C GLU A 105 -0.72 7.18 12.48
N ALA A 106 0.42 6.53 12.70
CA ALA A 106 0.71 5.82 13.94
C ALA A 106 2.10 6.21 14.46
N ARG A 107 2.18 6.50 15.75
CA ARG A 107 3.45 6.70 16.46
C ARG A 107 4.23 5.39 16.54
N ALA A 108 5.53 5.48 16.85
CA ALA A 108 6.40 4.32 16.99
C ALA A 108 5.86 3.26 17.97
N GLU A 109 5.32 3.69 19.10
CA GLU A 109 4.68 2.82 20.09
C GLU A 109 3.43 2.08 19.58
N ASP A 110 2.79 2.62 18.54
CA ASP A 110 1.54 2.13 17.95
C ASP A 110 1.72 1.59 16.53
N PHE A 111 2.95 1.29 16.10
CA PHE A 111 3.27 0.83 14.75
C PHE A 111 2.41 -0.36 14.26
N TRP A 112 1.96 -1.20 15.19
CA TRP A 112 1.09 -2.34 14.92
C TRP A 112 -0.22 -1.93 14.21
N GLN A 113 -0.70 -0.69 14.41
CA GLN A 113 -1.88 -0.16 13.73
C GLN A 113 -1.66 -0.09 12.22
N VAL A 114 -0.46 0.29 11.77
CA VAL A 114 -0.09 0.31 10.34
C VAL A 114 -0.17 -1.10 9.75
N LEU A 115 0.32 -2.11 10.48
CA LEU A 115 0.26 -3.52 10.06
C LEU A 115 -1.17 -4.02 9.94
N VAL A 116 -2.03 -3.69 10.91
CA VAL A 116 -3.46 -4.03 10.86
C VAL A 116 -4.11 -3.42 9.63
N GLU A 117 -3.79 -2.18 9.29
CA GLU A 117 -4.38 -1.49 8.14
C GLU A 117 -3.87 -2.00 6.81
N ALA A 118 -2.58 -2.30 6.70
CA ALA A 118 -1.99 -2.97 5.55
C ALA A 118 -2.61 -4.35 5.33
N GLU A 119 -2.77 -5.15 6.40
CA GLU A 119 -3.39 -6.48 6.31
C GLU A 119 -4.87 -6.39 5.93
N ASN A 120 -5.61 -5.45 6.51
CA ASN A 120 -7.01 -5.22 6.15
C ASN A 120 -7.15 -4.84 4.66
N TRP A 121 -6.24 -4.01 4.15
CA TRP A 121 -6.20 -3.65 2.75
C TRP A 121 -5.87 -4.87 1.88
N ALA A 122 -4.83 -5.64 2.21
CA ALA A 122 -4.43 -6.83 1.45
C ALA A 122 -5.55 -7.88 1.39
N ARG A 123 -6.25 -8.11 2.51
CA ARG A 123 -7.42 -8.99 2.57
C ARG A 123 -8.56 -8.53 1.66
N ARG A 124 -8.87 -7.22 1.63
CA ARG A 124 -9.88 -6.66 0.72
C ARG A 124 -9.49 -6.85 -0.75
N THR A 125 -8.21 -6.64 -1.07
CA THR A 125 -7.66 -6.85 -2.42
C THR A 125 -7.82 -8.31 -2.85
N GLN A 126 -7.43 -9.27 -2.00
CA GLN A 126 -7.63 -10.70 -2.26
C GLN A 126 -9.10 -11.04 -2.53
N ASN A 127 -10.02 -10.55 -1.68
CA ASN A 127 -11.45 -10.80 -1.83
C ASN A 127 -11.99 -10.24 -3.14
N ARG A 128 -11.54 -9.04 -3.56
CA ARG A 128 -11.93 -8.44 -4.85
C ARG A 128 -11.42 -9.25 -6.02
N THR A 129 -10.15 -9.64 -6.02
CA THR A 129 -9.56 -10.49 -7.08
C THR A 129 -10.32 -11.81 -7.21
N ALA A 130 -10.68 -12.44 -6.09
CA ALA A 130 -11.48 -13.66 -6.10
C ALA A 130 -12.88 -13.45 -6.69
N GLN A 131 -13.56 -12.35 -6.34
CA GLN A 131 -14.87 -12.01 -6.91
C GLN A 131 -14.78 -11.73 -8.41
N THR A 132 -13.76 -10.98 -8.86
CA THR A 132 -13.56 -10.73 -10.30
C THR A 132 -13.27 -12.04 -11.05
N ALA A 133 -12.52 -12.97 -10.47
CA ALA A 133 -12.31 -14.29 -11.07
C ALA A 133 -13.61 -15.12 -11.14
N GLN A 134 -14.45 -15.06 -10.09
CA GLN A 134 -15.72 -15.79 -10.02
C GLN A 134 -16.79 -15.23 -10.96
N PHE A 135 -16.88 -13.91 -11.11
CA PHE A 135 -17.97 -13.24 -11.84
C PHE A 135 -17.54 -12.62 -13.19
N GLY A 136 -16.23 -12.47 -13.45
CA GLY A 136 -15.68 -11.81 -14.64
C GLY A 136 -15.48 -12.71 -15.87
N ILE A 137 -15.65 -14.03 -15.75
CA ILE A 137 -15.51 -14.98 -16.87
C ILE A 137 -16.72 -14.91 -17.85
N GLY A 138 -17.76 -14.11 -17.54
CA GLY A 138 -19.02 -14.07 -18.32
C GLY A 138 -19.20 -13.00 -19.40
N HIS A 139 -18.34 -11.97 -19.54
CA HIS A 139 -18.68 -10.79 -20.36
C HIS A 139 -17.70 -10.39 -21.47
N ARG A 140 -17.08 -11.36 -22.17
CA ARG A 140 -16.54 -11.14 -23.53
C ARG A 140 -16.72 -12.37 -24.41
N ARG A 141 -17.97 -12.70 -24.77
CA ARG A 141 -18.26 -13.44 -26.00
C ARG A 141 -19.45 -12.80 -26.72
N GLY A 142 -19.16 -12.21 -27.88
CA GLY A 142 -20.08 -12.11 -29.01
C GLY A 142 -21.18 -11.05 -28.96
N ASN A 143 -20.83 -9.76 -29.09
CA ASN A 143 -21.69 -8.83 -29.82
C ASN A 143 -21.15 -8.71 -31.25
N GLU A 144 -21.31 -9.78 -32.02
CA GLU A 144 -21.18 -9.72 -33.47
C GLU A 144 -22.57 -9.33 -34.02
N PRO A 145 -22.71 -8.21 -34.75
CA PRO A 145 -24.00 -7.82 -35.30
C PRO A 145 -24.43 -8.85 -36.37
N PRO A 146 -25.72 -9.21 -36.45
CA PRO A 146 -26.19 -10.17 -37.43
C PRO A 146 -25.95 -9.65 -38.84
N ALA A 147 -25.37 -10.50 -39.70
CA ALA A 147 -25.14 -10.19 -41.10
C ALA A 147 -26.45 -9.82 -41.82
N PRO A 148 -26.43 -8.84 -42.74
CA PRO A 148 -27.61 -8.46 -43.51
C PRO A 148 -28.03 -9.61 -44.43
N ARG A 149 -29.31 -9.96 -44.39
CA ARG A 149 -29.91 -10.92 -45.34
C ARG A 149 -30.18 -10.20 -46.67
N LEU A 150 -29.67 -10.78 -47.76
CA LEU A 150 -30.08 -10.50 -49.13
C LEU A 150 -31.38 -11.24 -49.45
#